data_AF-A0A7Y0S2C2-F1
#
_entry.id   AF-A0A7Y0S2C2-F1
#
_cell.length_a   1.000
_cell.length_b   1.000
_cell.length_c   1.000
_cell.angle_alpha   90.00
_cell.angle_beta   90.00
_cell.angle_gamma   90.00
#
_symmetry.space_group_name_H-M   'P 1'
#
loop_
_entity.id
_entity.type
_entity.pdbx_description
1 polymer ?
#
loop_
_entity_poly.entity_id
_entity_poly.type
_entity_poly.pdbx_seq_one_letter_code
_entity_poly.pdbx_strand_id
1 'polypeptide(L)'
;QVINGREKRVFELNARIIEAGTTKHETLHADIHGRYMVRVAASLAYNLSDVYLVIVPNNGAITNLQNDAMVEVPAALTSDGPKAF
;
A
#
# COMPACT_ATOMS: atom_id res chain seq x y z
N GLN A 1 -2.76 -13.79 -16.61
CA GLN A 1 -2.72 -15.17 -16.08
C GLN A 1 -2.18 -15.14 -14.66
N VAL A 2 -3.00 -15.49 -13.67
CA VAL A 2 -2.60 -15.47 -12.24
C VAL A 2 -2.07 -16.84 -11.82
N ILE A 3 -2.94 -17.86 -11.81
CA ILE A 3 -2.66 -19.22 -11.36
C ILE A 3 -1.51 -19.85 -12.17
N ASN A 4 -1.67 -19.94 -13.48
CA ASN A 4 -0.67 -20.53 -14.39
C ASN A 4 0.49 -19.58 -14.74
N GLY A 5 0.62 -18.45 -14.04
CA GLY A 5 1.59 -17.41 -14.35
C GLY A 5 2.35 -16.97 -13.10
N ARG A 6 1.90 -15.85 -12.50
CA ARG A 6 2.55 -15.23 -11.34
C ARG A 6 2.68 -16.18 -10.16
N GLU A 7 1.61 -16.91 -9.85
CA GLU A 7 1.55 -17.77 -8.68
C GLU A 7 2.59 -18.89 -8.77
N LYS A 8 2.50 -19.71 -9.83
CA LYS A 8 3.47 -20.78 -10.10
C LYS A 8 4.91 -20.28 -10.07
N ARG A 9 5.20 -19.18 -10.77
CA ARG A 9 6.56 -18.58 -10.81
C ARG A 9 7.09 -18.19 -9.42
N VAL A 10 6.26 -17.60 -8.57
CA VAL A 10 6.68 -17.17 -7.22
C VAL A 10 6.94 -18.38 -6.33
N PHE A 11 6.07 -19.39 -6.35
CA PHE A 11 6.27 -20.59 -5.53
C PHE A 11 7.49 -21.40 -5.97
N GLU A 12 7.70 -21.58 -7.28
CA GLU A 12 8.89 -22.27 -7.80
C GLU A 12 10.17 -21.51 -7.47
N LEU A 13 10.17 -20.18 -7.54
CA LEU A 13 11.29 -19.35 -7.12
C LEU A 13 11.59 -19.53 -5.63
N ASN A 14 10.57 -19.53 -4.78
CA ASN A 14 10.75 -19.74 -3.34
C ASN A 14 11.32 -21.13 -3.03
N ALA A 15 10.86 -22.18 -3.74
CA ALA A 15 11.39 -23.53 -3.58
C ALA A 15 12.91 -23.58 -3.89
N ARG A 16 13.34 -22.94 -4.98
CA ARG A 16 14.77 -22.86 -5.34
C ARG A 16 15.60 -22.08 -4.32
N ILE A 17 15.07 -20.99 -3.76
CA ILE A 17 15.74 -20.23 -2.69
C ILE A 17 15.94 -21.08 -1.44
N ILE A 18 14.91 -21.84 -1.05
CA ILE A 18 14.97 -22.71 0.13
C ILE A 18 16.02 -23.82 -0.07
N GLU A 19 16.02 -24.47 -1.24
CA GLU A 19 16.99 -25.51 -1.60
C GLU A 19 18.43 -24.97 -1.63
N ALA A 20 18.63 -23.79 -2.19
CA ALA A 20 19.96 -23.17 -2.27
C ALA A 20 20.42 -22.53 -0.94
N GLY A 21 19.51 -22.30 0.01
CA GLY A 21 19.79 -21.58 1.25
C GLY A 21 20.24 -20.12 1.04
N THR A 22 19.97 -19.55 -0.13
CA THR A 22 20.45 -18.22 -0.52
C THR A 22 19.62 -17.63 -1.66
N THR A 23 19.54 -16.31 -1.74
CA THR A 23 18.89 -15.58 -2.85
C THR A 23 19.84 -15.21 -3.97
N LYS A 24 21.15 -15.45 -3.82
CA LYS A 24 22.21 -14.98 -4.75
C LYS A 24 22.03 -15.40 -6.21
N HIS A 25 21.32 -16.50 -6.46
CA HIS A 25 21.13 -17.07 -7.80
C HIS A 25 19.76 -16.75 -8.40
N GLU A 26 18.92 -15.99 -7.69
CA GLU A 26 17.56 -15.67 -8.11
C GLU A 26 17.41 -14.16 -8.32
N THR A 27 16.55 -13.77 -9.27
CA THR A 27 16.21 -12.35 -9.50
C THR A 27 14.92 -12.00 -8.78
N LEU A 28 15.04 -11.19 -7.73
CA LEU A 28 13.89 -10.61 -7.03
C LEU A 28 13.59 -9.23 -7.59
N HIS A 29 12.37 -9.02 -8.06
CA HIS A 29 11.93 -7.71 -8.52
C HIS A 29 11.27 -6.95 -7.37
N ALA A 30 11.86 -5.83 -7.00
CA ALA A 30 11.25 -4.89 -6.07
C ALA A 30 10.12 -4.14 -6.78
N ASP A 31 8.91 -4.21 -6.21
CA ASP A 31 7.74 -3.54 -6.76
C ASP A 31 7.66 -2.09 -6.28
N ILE A 32 7.43 -1.16 -7.23
CA ILE A 32 7.19 0.25 -6.92
C ILE A 32 5.94 0.44 -6.06
N HIS A 33 4.94 -0.44 -6.20
CA HIS A 33 3.72 -0.37 -5.42
C HIS A 33 3.98 -0.51 -3.91
N GLY A 34 4.96 -1.34 -3.51
CA GLY A 34 5.39 -1.49 -2.13
C GLY A 34 6.01 -0.21 -1.54
N ARG A 35 6.64 0.62 -2.37
CA ARG A 35 7.22 1.89 -1.89
C ARG A 35 6.15 2.86 -1.41
N TYR A 36 4.99 2.92 -2.06
CA TYR A 36 3.89 3.80 -1.61
C TYR A 36 3.37 3.39 -0.23
N MET A 37 3.28 2.09 0.06
CA MET A 37 2.88 1.59 1.37
C MET A 37 3.84 2.06 2.47
N VAL A 38 5.16 2.00 2.20
CA VAL A 38 6.19 2.47 3.15
C VAL A 38 6.13 3.99 3.33
N ARG A 39 5.86 4.75 2.26
CA ARG A 39 5.73 6.21 2.35
C ARG A 39 4.51 6.66 3.15
N VAL A 40 3.36 6.00 2.95
CA VAL A 40 2.15 6.19 3.77
C VAL A 40 2.46 5.93 5.25
N ALA A 41 3.10 4.80 5.56
CA ALA A 41 3.51 4.47 6.93
C ALA A 41 4.49 5.50 7.51
N ALA A 42 5.45 5.98 6.71
CA ALA A 42 6.40 7.00 7.14
C ALA A 42 5.71 8.34 7.44
N SER A 43 4.73 8.77 6.64
CA SER A 43 4.01 10.02 6.91
C SER A 43 3.25 9.97 8.24
N LEU A 44 2.60 8.83 8.51
CA LEU A 44 1.91 8.58 9.77
C LEU A 44 2.90 8.54 10.95
N ALA A 45 3.98 7.76 10.83
CA ALA A 45 4.95 7.55 11.91
C ALA A 45 5.77 8.80 12.26
N TYR A 46 6.11 9.61 11.25
CA TYR A 46 6.99 10.79 11.40
C TYR A 46 6.25 12.13 11.27
N ASN A 47 4.91 12.11 11.27
CA ASN A 47 4.05 13.29 11.16
C ASN A 47 4.41 14.20 9.97
N LEU A 48 4.73 13.61 8.82
CA LEU A 48 5.19 14.36 7.64
C LEU A 48 4.06 15.18 7.01
N SER A 49 2.80 14.84 7.30
CA SER A 49 1.61 15.49 6.73
C SER A 49 1.59 15.42 5.19
N ASP A 50 2.22 14.40 4.60
CA ASP A 50 2.14 14.13 3.17
C ASP A 50 0.69 13.80 2.79
N VAL A 51 0.29 14.18 1.57
CA VAL A 51 -1.07 13.97 1.06
C VAL A 51 -1.16 12.69 0.24
N TYR A 52 -2.15 11.86 0.56
CA TYR A 52 -2.46 10.61 -0.15
C TYR A 52 -3.98 10.50 -0.38
N LEU A 53 -4.39 9.66 -1.32
CA LEU A 53 -5.77 9.21 -1.40
C LEU A 53 -6.01 8.15 -0.33
N VAL A 54 -6.99 8.39 0.54
CA VAL A 54 -7.31 7.49 1.66
C VAL A 54 -8.82 7.32 1.78
N ILE A 55 -9.22 6.14 2.26
CA ILE A 55 -10.62 5.80 2.49
C ILE A 55 -11.00 6.20 3.91
N VAL A 56 -11.87 7.20 4.05
CA VAL A 56 -12.31 7.77 5.34
C VAL A 56 -13.83 8.05 5.34
N PRO A 57 -14.49 8.19 6.50
CA PRO A 57 -15.88 8.65 6.53
C PRO A 57 -16.00 10.04 5.91
N ASN A 58 -17.02 10.25 5.07
CA ASN A 58 -17.20 11.46 4.28
C ASN A 58 -17.24 12.72 5.13
N ASN A 59 -18.05 12.74 6.20
CA ASN A 59 -18.13 13.86 7.15
C ASN A 59 -18.22 15.26 6.49
N GLY A 60 -18.85 15.37 5.32
CA GLY A 60 -19.00 16.62 4.58
C GLY A 60 -17.91 16.94 3.55
N ALA A 61 -16.87 16.11 3.39
CA ALA A 61 -15.83 16.28 2.35
C ALA A 61 -16.45 16.31 0.93
N ILE A 62 -17.50 15.52 0.70
CA ILE A 62 -18.37 15.53 -0.47
C ILE A 62 -19.75 15.96 -0.02
N THR A 63 -20.10 17.22 -0.26
CA THR A 63 -21.27 17.92 0.33
C THR A 63 -22.63 17.34 -0.05
N ASN A 64 -22.72 16.64 -1.18
CA ASN A 64 -23.95 16.03 -1.69
C ASN A 64 -23.99 14.50 -1.52
N LEU A 65 -23.13 13.94 -0.66
CA LEU A 65 -23.07 12.52 -0.33
C LEU A 65 -23.36 12.31 1.17
N GLN A 66 -23.83 11.12 1.54
CA GLN A 66 -24.09 10.76 2.94
C GLN A 66 -22.82 10.92 3.79
N ASN A 67 -22.96 11.45 5.02
CA ASN A 67 -21.81 11.74 5.89
C ASN A 67 -21.11 10.48 6.41
N ASP A 68 -21.82 9.37 6.53
CA ASP A 68 -21.34 8.07 7.01
C ASP A 68 -20.80 7.18 5.88
N ALA A 69 -20.86 7.63 4.62
CA ALA A 69 -20.27 6.91 3.50
C ALA A 69 -18.73 6.91 3.63
N MET A 70 -18.10 5.77 3.37
CA MET A 70 -16.65 5.71 3.19
C MET A 70 -16.30 6.26 1.79
N VAL A 71 -15.44 7.26 1.74
CA VAL A 71 -15.02 7.94 0.50
C VAL A 71 -13.51 7.89 0.37
N GLU A 72 -13.02 7.75 -0.87
CA GLU A 72 -11.60 7.86 -1.19
C GLU A 72 -11.30 9.29 -1.64
N VAL A 73 -10.68 10.08 -0.76
CA VAL A 73 -10.40 11.50 -0.97
C VAL A 73 -8.97 11.85 -0.57
N PRO A 74 -8.40 12.98 -1.06
CA PRO A 74 -7.12 13.46 -0.59
C PRO A 74 -7.19 13.76 0.92
N ALA A 75 -6.20 13.28 1.67
CA ALA A 75 -6.03 13.64 3.08
C ALA A 75 -4.55 13.78 3.42
N ALA A 76 -4.24 14.70 4.33
CA ALA A 76 -2.92 14.77 4.95
C ALA A 76 -2.78 13.66 6.01
N LEU A 77 -1.71 12.87 5.95
CA LEU A 77 -1.41 11.85 6.95
C LEU A 77 -0.50 12.40 8.05
N THR A 78 -1.12 12.70 9.18
CA THR A 78 -0.47 13.18 10.41
C THR A 78 -0.31 12.04 11.42
N SER A 79 0.41 12.26 12.52
CA SER A 79 0.50 11.28 13.63
C SER A 79 -0.86 10.97 14.28
N ASP A 80 -1.84 11.86 14.13
CA ASP A 80 -3.21 11.68 14.63
C ASP A 80 -4.13 10.97 13.60
N GLY A 81 -3.55 10.46 12.50
CA GLY A 81 -4.28 9.85 11.41
C GLY A 81 -4.60 10.82 10.25
N PRO A 82 -5.51 10.41 9.34
CA PRO A 82 -5.84 11.18 8.15
C PRO A 82 -6.69 12.42 8.47
N LYS A 83 -6.36 13.55 7.83
CA LYS A 83 -7.14 14.79 7.84
C LYS A 83 -7.62 15.07 6.40
N ALA A 84 -8.87 14.70 6.11
CA ALA A 84 -9.50 14.99 4.82
C ALA A 84 -9.79 16.49 4.67
N PHE A 85 -9.82 16.96 3.43
CA PHE A 85 -10.09 18.36 3.06
C PHE A 85 -11.56 18.61 2.79
#